data_AF-A0A7J4SK33-F1
#
_entry.id   AF-A0A7J4SK33-F1
#
_cell.length_a   1.000
_cell.length_b   1.000
_cell.length_c   1.000
_cell.angle_alpha   90.00
_cell.angle_beta   90.00
_cell.angle_gamma   90.00
#
_symmetry.space_group_name_H-M   'P 1'
#
loop_
_entity.id
_entity.type
_entity.pdbx_description
1 polymer ?
#
loop_
_entity_poly.entity_id
_entity_poly.type
_entity_poly.pdbx_seq_one_letter_code
_entity_poly.pdbx_strand_id
1 'polypeptide(L)'
;EMISSASKLIDEFEIPKSNVVFYAFHNKMHKSVKISNCQYNWAELLPVVPRIGSRRFKRMMAYPQYLVTPFGKLINKHKTRGASMVPCAIEYFQPFYNRLLIGKSVGLSGRRLNYFQKCRTGMPVYVWPAKENYEFRLLSSGITGLTDNLDPNFTWYNDGKPRWRFPATQPLDQIQLEKLNNASFESHKEILSDLEKEVPKWSECDKQRKLELTKMWQDKWNWKNDSAKTEFNSENSPPWQAVRLIGHRGSGKTQRPVM
;
A
#
# COMPACT_ATOMS: atom_id res chain seq x y z
N GLU A 1 11.10 -4.89 -24.36
CA GLU A 1 12.44 -4.26 -24.16
C GLU A 1 12.61 -3.75 -22.74
N MET A 2 12.00 -2.63 -22.33
CA MET A 2 12.24 -2.03 -21.00
C MET A 2 12.10 -3.00 -19.80
N ILE A 3 11.01 -3.78 -19.73
CA ILE A 3 10.81 -4.75 -18.61
C ILE A 3 11.92 -5.80 -18.59
N SER A 4 12.30 -6.32 -19.77
CA SER A 4 13.34 -7.33 -19.88
C SER A 4 14.71 -6.78 -19.46
N SER A 5 15.05 -5.56 -19.90
CA SER A 5 16.31 -4.91 -19.50
C SER A 5 16.35 -4.63 -18.00
N ALA A 6 15.24 -4.12 -17.43
CA ALA A 6 15.14 -3.90 -16.00
C ALA A 6 15.22 -5.21 -15.21
N SER A 7 14.57 -6.28 -15.68
CA SER A 7 14.61 -7.60 -15.03
C SER A 7 16.04 -8.13 -14.95
N LYS A 8 16.82 -8.02 -16.04
CA LYS A 8 18.24 -8.42 -16.05
C LYS A 8 19.08 -7.66 -15.02
N LEU A 9 18.90 -6.35 -14.91
CA LEU A 9 19.60 -5.54 -13.90
C LEU A 9 19.22 -5.97 -12.48
N ILE A 10 17.94 -6.24 -12.24
CA ILE A 10 17.46 -6.67 -10.92
C ILE A 10 18.05 -8.04 -10.55
N ASP A 11 18.13 -8.95 -11.52
CA ASP A 11 18.77 -10.26 -11.35
C ASP A 11 20.29 -10.11 -11.08
N GLU A 12 20.98 -9.20 -11.77
CA GLU A 12 22.42 -8.91 -11.60
C GLU A 12 22.75 -8.40 -10.18
N PHE A 13 21.89 -7.57 -9.60
CA PHE A 13 22.03 -7.09 -8.22
C PHE A 13 21.41 -8.04 -7.17
N GLU A 14 21.01 -9.24 -7.55
CA GLU A 14 20.43 -10.27 -6.68
C GLU A 14 19.26 -9.76 -5.81
N ILE A 15 18.48 -8.82 -6.34
CA ILE A 15 17.39 -8.21 -5.56
C ILE A 15 16.25 -9.23 -5.43
N PRO A 16 15.78 -9.54 -4.21
CA PRO A 16 14.71 -10.50 -4.01
C PRO A 16 13.43 -10.13 -4.78
N LYS A 17 12.82 -11.10 -5.45
CA LYS A 17 11.57 -10.93 -6.22
C LYS A 17 10.43 -10.33 -5.39
N SER A 18 10.38 -10.64 -4.09
CA SER A 18 9.41 -10.10 -3.14
C SER A 18 9.49 -8.58 -2.96
N ASN A 19 10.65 -7.98 -3.28
CA ASN A 19 10.95 -6.57 -3.02
C ASN A 19 10.79 -5.70 -4.27
N VAL A 20 10.42 -6.30 -5.40
CA VAL A 20 10.40 -5.64 -6.71
C VAL A 20 8.99 -5.61 -7.25
N VAL A 21 8.58 -4.45 -7.76
CA VAL A 21 7.31 -4.32 -8.46
C VAL A 21 7.38 -3.34 -9.62
N PHE A 22 6.87 -3.76 -10.77
CA PHE A 22 6.74 -2.90 -11.94
C PHE A 22 5.41 -2.15 -11.93
N TYR A 23 5.49 -0.82 -11.95
CA TYR A 23 4.33 0.07 -12.07
C TYR A 23 4.19 0.63 -13.48
N ALA A 24 3.01 0.50 -14.06
CA ALA A 24 2.71 1.05 -15.38
C ALA A 24 1.60 2.10 -15.34
N PHE A 25 1.82 3.25 -15.99
CA PHE A 25 0.81 4.28 -16.20
C PHE A 25 0.01 4.08 -17.50
N HIS A 26 -0.08 2.84 -17.99
CA HIS A 26 -0.81 2.48 -19.20
C HIS A 26 -1.56 1.15 -19.01
N ASN A 27 -2.62 0.92 -19.78
CA ASN A 27 -3.56 -0.22 -19.62
C ASN A 27 -3.14 -1.53 -20.31
N LYS A 28 -1.89 -1.64 -20.76
CA LYS A 28 -1.37 -2.80 -21.52
C LYS A 28 -0.23 -3.52 -20.81
N MET A 29 -0.06 -3.30 -19.50
CA MET A 29 1.05 -3.88 -18.75
C MET A 29 1.04 -5.41 -18.79
N HIS A 30 -0.13 -6.03 -18.63
CA HIS A 30 -0.32 -7.47 -18.76
C HIS A 30 0.21 -8.05 -20.08
N LYS A 31 0.10 -7.30 -21.20
CA LYS A 31 0.65 -7.72 -22.50
C LYS A 31 2.18 -7.64 -22.48
N SER A 32 2.72 -6.54 -21.96
CA SER A 32 4.17 -6.33 -21.84
C SER A 32 4.83 -7.39 -20.96
N VAL A 33 4.20 -7.75 -19.83
CA VAL A 33 4.66 -8.81 -18.91
C VAL A 33 4.67 -10.16 -19.62
N LYS A 34 3.60 -10.50 -20.34
CA LYS A 34 3.51 -11.76 -21.10
C LYS A 34 4.59 -11.85 -22.19
N ILE A 35 4.83 -10.78 -22.93
CA ILE A 35 5.85 -10.73 -24.00
C ILE A 35 7.27 -10.82 -23.41
N SER A 36 7.52 -10.19 -22.26
CA SER A 36 8.84 -10.19 -21.62
C SER A 36 9.10 -11.40 -20.73
N ASN A 37 8.13 -12.31 -20.58
CA ASN A 37 8.15 -13.42 -19.63
C ASN A 37 8.55 -12.99 -18.20
N CYS A 38 8.09 -11.81 -17.79
CA CYS A 38 8.48 -11.21 -16.51
C CYS A 38 7.88 -11.98 -15.33
N GLN A 39 8.75 -12.37 -14.39
CA GLN A 39 8.40 -13.15 -13.19
C GLN A 39 8.24 -12.28 -11.93
N TYR A 40 8.40 -10.97 -12.07
CA TYR A 40 8.30 -10.01 -10.97
C TYR A 40 6.87 -9.55 -10.75
N ASN A 41 6.58 -9.05 -9.54
CA ASN A 41 5.30 -8.43 -9.26
C ASN A 41 5.07 -7.23 -10.19
N TRP A 42 3.82 -6.98 -10.54
CA TRP A 42 3.47 -5.83 -11.37
C TRP A 42 2.06 -5.34 -11.09
N ALA A 43 1.85 -4.07 -11.40
CA ALA A 43 0.53 -3.47 -11.45
C ALA A 43 0.47 -2.36 -12.49
N GLU A 44 -0.74 -2.03 -12.91
CA GLU A 44 -1.02 -0.90 -13.79
C GLU A 44 -1.91 0.11 -13.07
N LEU A 45 -1.82 1.38 -13.41
CA LEU A 45 -2.66 2.41 -12.82
C LEU A 45 -3.96 2.53 -13.62
N LEU A 46 -5.09 2.52 -12.92
CA LEU A 46 -6.41 2.77 -13.46
C LEU A 46 -7.13 3.84 -12.59
N PRO A 47 -7.84 4.80 -13.20
CA PRO A 47 -8.02 5.03 -14.64
C PRO A 47 -6.75 5.48 -15.35
N VAL A 48 -6.69 5.29 -16.67
CA VAL A 48 -5.53 5.75 -17.46
C VAL A 48 -5.60 7.26 -17.63
N VAL A 49 -4.56 7.93 -17.15
CA VAL A 49 -4.41 9.38 -17.32
C VAL A 49 -3.55 9.65 -18.57
N PRO A 50 -3.96 10.58 -19.45
CA PRO A 50 -3.13 10.99 -20.59
C PRO A 50 -1.74 11.48 -20.14
N ARG A 51 -0.70 11.16 -20.91
CA ARG A 51 0.68 11.58 -20.61
C ARG A 51 0.86 13.10 -20.79
N ILE A 52 0.21 13.66 -21.81
CA ILE A 52 0.31 15.05 -22.23
C ILE A 52 -0.95 15.82 -21.80
N GLY A 53 -0.81 17.14 -21.63
CA GLY A 53 -1.90 18.06 -21.33
C GLY A 53 -1.88 18.63 -19.91
N SER A 54 -2.69 19.66 -19.68
CA SER A 54 -2.82 20.31 -18.38
C SER A 54 -3.47 19.39 -17.35
N ARG A 55 -3.31 19.70 -16.06
CA ARG A 55 -3.93 18.93 -14.96
C ARG A 55 -5.45 18.80 -15.10
N ARG A 56 -6.12 19.87 -15.56
CA ARG A 56 -7.58 19.88 -15.78
C ARG A 56 -7.96 18.92 -16.91
N PHE A 57 -7.26 18.98 -18.03
CA PHE A 57 -7.48 18.07 -19.17
C PHE A 57 -7.28 16.60 -18.79
N LYS A 58 -6.18 16.29 -18.09
CA LYS A 58 -5.87 14.95 -17.60
C LYS A 58 -6.97 14.36 -16.71
N ARG A 59 -7.49 15.18 -15.79
CA ARG A 59 -8.62 14.79 -14.93
C ARG A 59 -9.90 14.56 -15.73
N MET A 60 -10.23 15.46 -16.63
CA MET A 60 -11.42 15.36 -17.48
C MET A 60 -11.45 14.06 -18.29
N MET A 61 -10.32 13.65 -18.87
CA MET A 61 -10.23 12.41 -19.65
C MET A 61 -10.31 11.14 -18.79
N ALA A 62 -9.79 11.17 -17.57
CA ALA A 62 -9.82 10.02 -16.65
C ALA A 62 -11.16 9.86 -15.92
N TYR A 63 -11.94 10.94 -15.82
CA TYR A 63 -13.15 11.02 -15.00
C TYR A 63 -14.26 10.05 -15.43
N PRO A 64 -14.60 9.90 -16.74
CA PRO A 64 -15.62 8.94 -17.16
C PRO A 64 -15.28 7.52 -16.74
N GLN A 65 -14.00 7.12 -16.91
CA GLN A 65 -13.55 5.79 -16.52
C GLN A 65 -13.60 5.59 -15.00
N TYR A 66 -13.26 6.61 -14.21
CA TYR A 66 -13.40 6.59 -12.76
C TYR A 66 -14.86 6.35 -12.35
N LEU A 67 -15.81 7.16 -12.86
CA LEU A 67 -17.24 7.09 -12.50
C LEU A 67 -17.86 5.70 -12.68
N VAL A 68 -17.52 5.00 -13.76
CA VAL A 68 -18.08 3.68 -14.12
C VAL A 68 -17.26 2.49 -13.60
N THR A 69 -16.22 2.76 -12.81
CA THR A 69 -15.33 1.74 -12.24
C THR A 69 -15.33 1.83 -10.71
N PRO A 70 -16.41 1.38 -10.03
CA PRO A 70 -16.39 1.27 -8.58
C PRO A 70 -15.27 0.33 -8.10
N PHE A 71 -14.84 0.46 -6.85
CA PHE A 71 -13.67 -0.25 -6.32
C PHE A 71 -13.72 -1.77 -6.52
N GLY A 72 -14.88 -2.41 -6.34
CA GLY A 72 -15.02 -3.85 -6.60
C GLY A 72 -14.71 -4.25 -8.04
N LYS A 73 -15.13 -3.42 -9.01
CA LYS A 73 -14.83 -3.63 -10.44
C LYS A 73 -13.35 -3.38 -10.73
N LEU A 74 -12.75 -2.38 -10.07
CA LEU A 74 -11.31 -2.12 -10.15
C LEU A 74 -10.51 -3.33 -9.70
N ILE A 75 -10.79 -3.86 -8.51
CA ILE A 75 -10.13 -5.06 -7.97
C ILE A 75 -10.29 -6.24 -8.92
N ASN A 76 -11.50 -6.52 -9.39
CA ASN A 76 -11.75 -7.65 -10.29
C ASN A 76 -10.95 -7.50 -11.59
N LYS A 77 -10.86 -6.29 -12.14
CA LYS A 77 -10.05 -6.01 -13.33
C LYS A 77 -8.57 -6.30 -13.10
N HIS A 78 -8.01 -5.94 -11.94
CA HIS A 78 -6.63 -6.29 -11.61
C HIS A 78 -6.43 -7.80 -11.43
N LYS A 79 -7.33 -8.48 -10.71
CA LYS A 79 -7.29 -9.93 -10.51
C LYS A 79 -7.34 -10.69 -11.84
N THR A 80 -8.31 -10.37 -12.70
CA THR A 80 -8.45 -11.01 -14.02
C THR A 80 -7.25 -10.81 -14.94
N ARG A 81 -6.48 -9.73 -14.73
CA ARG A 81 -5.27 -9.44 -15.50
C ARG A 81 -4.02 -10.07 -14.90
N GLY A 82 -4.08 -10.63 -13.70
CA GLY A 82 -2.93 -11.21 -13.00
C GLY A 82 -2.01 -10.19 -12.33
N ALA A 83 -2.51 -9.00 -12.00
CA ALA A 83 -1.72 -7.99 -11.28
C ALA A 83 -1.52 -8.40 -9.81
N SER A 84 -0.34 -8.10 -9.24
CA SER A 84 0.01 -8.47 -7.87
C SER A 84 -0.61 -7.56 -6.80
N MET A 85 -1.10 -6.38 -7.18
CA MET A 85 -1.71 -5.39 -6.29
C MET A 85 -2.58 -4.41 -7.05
N VAL A 86 -3.32 -3.57 -6.32
CA VAL A 86 -4.18 -2.53 -6.90
C VAL A 86 -3.72 -1.15 -6.47
N PRO A 87 -3.10 -0.37 -7.36
CA PRO A 87 -2.93 1.06 -7.14
C PRO A 87 -4.25 1.79 -7.40
N CYS A 88 -4.62 2.66 -6.48
CA CYS A 88 -5.79 3.51 -6.64
C CYS A 88 -5.59 4.88 -5.97
N ALA A 89 -6.47 5.81 -6.35
CA ALA A 89 -6.44 7.16 -5.81
C ALA A 89 -7.23 7.24 -4.48
N ILE A 90 -6.88 8.20 -3.63
CA ILE A 90 -7.56 8.41 -2.34
C ILE A 90 -9.05 8.75 -2.49
N GLU A 91 -9.45 9.28 -3.64
CA GLU A 91 -10.82 9.63 -4.01
C GLU A 91 -11.82 8.46 -3.90
N TYR A 92 -11.36 7.20 -4.04
CA TYR A 92 -12.20 6.03 -3.81
C TYR A 92 -12.69 5.89 -2.36
N PHE A 93 -11.98 6.50 -1.40
CA PHE A 93 -12.24 6.40 0.03
C PHE A 93 -12.78 7.70 0.64
N GLN A 94 -12.58 8.83 -0.04
CA GLN A 94 -13.02 10.13 0.44
C GLN A 94 -14.54 10.31 0.24
N PRO A 95 -15.26 10.77 1.28
CA PRO A 95 -16.64 11.23 1.12
C PRO A 95 -16.76 12.26 -0.01
N PHE A 96 -17.97 12.40 -0.56
CA PHE A 96 -18.25 13.13 -1.80
C PHE A 96 -17.75 12.38 -3.05
N TYR A 97 -16.43 12.20 -3.23
CA TYR A 97 -15.87 11.59 -4.43
C TYR A 97 -16.25 10.12 -4.62
N ASN A 98 -16.28 9.34 -3.54
CA ASN A 98 -16.64 7.93 -3.59
C ASN A 98 -18.14 7.68 -3.82
N ARG A 99 -18.99 8.68 -3.54
CA ARG A 99 -20.45 8.61 -3.74
C ARG A 99 -20.88 8.95 -5.16
N LEU A 100 -20.01 9.61 -5.93
CA LEU A 100 -20.25 9.92 -7.34
C LEU A 100 -20.12 8.67 -8.25
N LEU A 101 -19.46 7.62 -7.76
CA LEU A 101 -19.27 6.38 -8.49
C LEU A 101 -20.60 5.64 -8.68
N ILE A 102 -20.82 5.09 -9.88
CA ILE A 102 -21.98 4.24 -10.17
C ILE A 102 -21.72 2.85 -9.55
N GLY A 103 -22.32 2.61 -8.38
CA GLY A 103 -22.26 1.32 -7.67
C GLY A 103 -22.02 1.46 -6.17
N LYS A 104 -21.61 0.36 -5.53
CA LYS A 104 -21.32 0.34 -4.09
C LYS A 104 -19.99 1.06 -3.78
N SER A 105 -20.06 2.06 -2.90
CA SER A 105 -18.89 2.81 -2.42
C SER A 105 -18.13 2.08 -1.32
N VAL A 106 -16.81 2.28 -1.28
CA VAL A 106 -15.92 1.84 -0.20
C VAL A 106 -15.54 3.00 0.70
N GLY A 107 -14.90 2.71 1.83
CA GLY A 107 -14.50 3.72 2.81
C GLY A 107 -13.55 3.14 3.87
N LEU A 108 -13.11 4.00 4.79
CA LEU A 108 -12.11 3.68 5.81
C LEU A 108 -12.70 3.39 7.20
N SER A 109 -14.03 3.30 7.31
CA SER A 109 -14.71 2.98 8.57
C SER A 109 -16.07 2.30 8.35
N GLY A 110 -16.54 1.61 9.40
CA GLY A 110 -17.87 1.02 9.48
C GLY A 110 -18.22 0.06 8.34
N ARG A 111 -19.49 0.08 7.91
CA ARG A 111 -20.01 -0.83 6.87
C ARG A 111 -19.25 -0.73 5.53
N ARG A 112 -18.75 0.45 5.18
CA ARG A 112 -18.00 0.67 3.94
C ARG A 112 -16.60 0.05 3.99
N LEU A 113 -15.95 0.05 5.16
CA LEU A 113 -14.70 -0.67 5.40
C LEU A 113 -14.91 -2.19 5.28
N ASN A 114 -15.97 -2.71 5.88
CA ASN A 114 -16.30 -4.14 5.77
C ASN A 114 -16.52 -4.54 4.30
N TYR A 115 -17.18 -3.68 3.51
CA TYR A 115 -17.34 -3.91 2.08
C TYR A 115 -16.00 -3.86 1.32
N PHE A 116 -15.13 -2.87 1.63
CA PHE A 116 -13.77 -2.81 1.08
C PHE A 116 -12.97 -4.10 1.34
N GLN A 117 -12.96 -4.57 2.58
CA GLN A 117 -12.25 -5.80 2.98
C GLN A 117 -12.79 -7.02 2.23
N LYS A 118 -14.13 -7.11 2.06
CA LYS A 118 -14.78 -8.16 1.26
C LYS A 118 -14.39 -8.09 -0.23
N CYS A 119 -14.21 -6.90 -0.81
CA CYS A 119 -13.79 -6.77 -2.21
C CYS A 119 -12.34 -7.22 -2.42
N ARG A 120 -11.42 -6.76 -1.55
CA ARG A 120 -9.99 -7.00 -1.77
C ARG A 120 -9.59 -8.47 -1.58
N THR A 121 -10.19 -9.16 -0.59
CA THR A 121 -9.89 -10.56 -0.23
C THR A 121 -8.39 -10.87 -0.18
N GLY A 122 -7.62 -10.08 0.56
CA GLY A 122 -6.15 -10.23 0.64
C GLY A 122 -5.35 -9.57 -0.49
N MET A 123 -5.95 -9.12 -1.59
CA MET A 123 -5.19 -8.37 -2.61
C MET A 123 -4.65 -7.06 -2.03
N PRO A 124 -3.33 -6.80 -2.09
CA PRO A 124 -2.76 -5.56 -1.58
C PRO A 124 -3.30 -4.35 -2.35
N VAL A 125 -3.57 -3.27 -1.62
CA VAL A 125 -4.08 -2.01 -2.17
C VAL A 125 -3.12 -0.90 -1.80
N TYR A 126 -2.72 -0.12 -2.81
CA TYR A 126 -1.75 0.96 -2.67
C TYR A 126 -2.45 2.27 -3.03
N VAL A 127 -2.46 3.22 -2.10
CA VAL A 127 -3.13 4.50 -2.31
C VAL A 127 -2.13 5.63 -2.45
N TRP A 128 -2.27 6.41 -3.51
CA TRP A 128 -1.54 7.66 -3.72
C TRP A 128 -2.48 8.81 -4.10
N PRO A 129 -2.28 10.03 -3.56
CA PRO A 129 -1.41 10.34 -2.43
C PRO A 129 -2.05 9.91 -1.10
N ALA A 130 -1.27 9.30 -0.21
CA ALA A 130 -1.64 9.04 1.18
C ALA A 130 -1.44 10.33 1.99
N LYS A 131 -2.44 11.21 1.95
CA LYS A 131 -2.42 12.47 2.71
C LYS A 131 -2.43 12.19 4.21
N GLU A 132 -1.70 12.99 4.98
CA GLU A 132 -1.55 12.87 6.44
C GLU A 132 -2.89 12.68 7.17
N ASN A 133 -3.91 13.50 6.85
CA ASN A 133 -5.24 13.42 7.45
C ASN A 133 -6.00 12.10 7.21
N TYR A 134 -5.53 11.25 6.30
CA TYR A 134 -6.10 9.94 6.00
C TYR A 134 -5.11 8.79 6.24
N GLU A 135 -3.82 9.07 6.43
CA GLU A 135 -2.74 8.08 6.48
C GLU A 135 -2.99 7.02 7.56
N PHE A 136 -3.25 7.45 8.81
CA PHE A 136 -3.60 6.53 9.90
C PHE A 136 -4.76 5.61 9.55
N ARG A 137 -5.83 6.16 8.96
CA ARG A 137 -7.04 5.39 8.59
C ARG A 137 -6.79 4.44 7.43
N LEU A 138 -5.97 4.83 6.46
CA LEU A 138 -5.54 3.96 5.36
C LEU A 138 -4.76 2.76 5.90
N LEU A 139 -3.71 3.02 6.69
CA LEU A 139 -2.85 1.98 7.25
C LEU A 139 -3.67 1.02 8.14
N SER A 140 -4.50 1.56 9.02
CA SER A 140 -5.37 0.78 9.91
C SER A 140 -6.37 -0.10 9.14
N SER A 141 -6.86 0.39 7.99
CA SER A 141 -7.78 -0.34 7.11
C SER A 141 -7.12 -1.44 6.29
N GLY A 142 -5.78 -1.55 6.32
CA GLY A 142 -5.06 -2.54 5.54
C GLY A 142 -4.55 -2.02 4.19
N ILE A 143 -4.45 -0.71 4.01
CA ILE A 143 -4.04 -0.08 2.76
C ILE A 143 -2.61 0.44 2.89
N THR A 144 -1.75 0.10 1.93
CA THR A 144 -0.41 0.67 1.84
C THR A 144 -0.49 2.11 1.35
N GLY A 145 0.11 3.03 2.10
CA GLY A 145 0.12 4.45 1.78
C GLY A 145 1.37 4.84 1.01
N LEU A 146 1.20 5.55 -0.12
CA LEU A 146 2.27 6.27 -0.82
C LEU A 146 2.21 7.74 -0.39
N THR A 147 3.04 8.11 0.59
CA THR A 147 3.02 9.43 1.25
C THR A 147 4.04 10.38 0.63
N ASP A 148 3.69 11.66 0.58
CA ASP A 148 4.63 12.72 0.20
C ASP A 148 5.39 13.29 1.43
N ASN A 149 5.01 12.90 2.66
CA ASN A 149 5.67 13.34 3.89
C ASN A 149 6.36 12.15 4.58
N LEU A 150 7.69 12.04 4.42
CA LEU A 150 8.52 11.11 5.18
C LEU A 150 9.38 11.80 6.26
N ASP A 151 8.99 12.99 6.73
CA ASP A 151 9.75 13.66 7.79
C ASP A 151 9.79 12.77 9.05
N PRO A 152 10.99 12.38 9.55
CA PRO A 152 11.11 11.60 10.78
C PRO A 152 10.55 12.34 12.01
N ASN A 153 10.43 13.66 11.96
CA ASN A 153 9.89 14.46 13.06
C ASN A 153 8.36 14.50 13.06
N PHE A 154 7.69 14.14 11.95
CA PHE A 154 6.24 14.02 11.91
C PHE A 154 5.84 12.73 12.62
N THR A 155 5.63 12.85 13.93
CA THR A 155 5.44 11.73 14.88
C THR A 155 4.02 11.69 15.46
N TRP A 156 3.20 12.67 15.14
CA TRP A 156 1.84 12.84 15.65
C TRP A 156 0.93 13.35 14.54
N TYR A 157 -0.17 12.64 14.30
CA TYR A 157 -1.19 13.05 13.37
C TYR A 157 -2.10 14.12 13.97
N ASN A 158 -2.65 14.98 13.11
CA ASN A 158 -3.61 16.02 13.52
C ASN A 158 -4.90 15.46 14.17
N ASP A 159 -5.20 14.16 13.98
CA ASP A 159 -6.35 13.49 14.59
C ASP A 159 -6.05 12.89 15.98
N GLY A 160 -4.89 13.24 16.57
CA GLY A 160 -4.56 12.87 17.95
C GLY A 160 -4.01 11.45 18.10
N LYS A 161 -3.34 10.94 17.07
CA LYS A 161 -2.72 9.60 17.08
C LYS A 161 -1.23 9.70 16.79
N PRO A 162 -0.39 8.89 17.47
CA PRO A 162 1.02 8.82 17.13
C PRO A 162 1.23 8.10 15.79
N ARG A 163 2.29 8.47 15.08
CA ARG A 163 2.65 7.94 13.77
C ARG A 163 3.72 6.87 13.88
N TRP A 164 3.34 5.62 13.67
CA TRP A 164 4.29 4.52 13.43
C TRP A 164 4.68 4.45 11.94
N ARG A 165 5.97 4.60 11.64
CA ARG A 165 6.48 4.70 10.26
C ARG A 165 6.78 3.35 9.60
N PHE A 166 6.88 2.28 10.39
CA PHE A 166 7.40 0.98 9.94
C PHE A 166 6.39 -0.18 10.09
N PRO A 167 5.12 -0.05 9.64
CA PRO A 167 4.06 -1.02 9.95
C PRO A 167 4.33 -2.46 9.49
N ALA A 168 5.11 -2.67 8.42
CA ALA A 168 5.49 -4.01 7.95
C ALA A 168 6.93 -4.39 8.34
N THR A 169 7.88 -3.47 8.30
CA THR A 169 9.32 -3.76 8.49
C THR A 169 9.72 -3.84 9.95
N GLN A 170 8.98 -3.19 10.84
CA GLN A 170 9.13 -3.27 12.30
C GLN A 170 7.72 -3.35 12.90
N PRO A 171 7.05 -4.51 12.74
CA PRO A 171 5.64 -4.62 13.03
C PRO A 171 5.36 -4.74 14.53
N LEU A 172 4.40 -3.93 14.97
CA LEU A 172 3.89 -3.96 16.34
C LEU A 172 2.90 -5.12 16.50
N ASP A 173 3.00 -5.86 17.60
CA ASP A 173 1.97 -6.80 18.03
C ASP A 173 0.77 -6.07 18.66
N GLN A 174 -0.23 -6.82 19.12
CA GLN A 174 -1.46 -6.25 19.67
C GLN A 174 -1.22 -5.40 20.92
N ILE A 175 -0.33 -5.85 21.83
CA ILE A 175 -0.03 -5.14 23.08
C ILE A 175 0.71 -3.84 22.77
N GLN A 176 1.68 -3.89 21.87
CA GLN A 176 2.46 -2.74 21.43
C GLN A 176 1.58 -1.72 20.67
N LEU A 177 0.64 -2.20 19.84
CA LEU A 177 -0.35 -1.35 19.18
C LEU A 177 -1.26 -0.65 20.19
N GLU A 178 -1.69 -1.34 21.24
CA GLU A 178 -2.50 -0.74 22.31
C GLU A 178 -1.71 0.30 23.10
N LYS A 179 -0.46 -0.01 23.49
CA LYS A 179 0.48 0.95 24.11
C LYS A 179 0.62 2.21 23.26
N LEU A 180 0.84 2.05 21.96
CA LEU A 180 0.95 3.16 21.02
C LEU A 180 -0.36 3.94 20.89
N ASN A 181 -1.51 3.27 20.74
CA ASN A 181 -2.80 3.93 20.52
C ASN A 181 -3.31 4.72 21.73
N ASN A 182 -2.81 4.39 22.92
CA ASN A 182 -3.14 5.04 24.20
C ASN A 182 -2.15 6.16 24.57
N ALA A 183 -1.11 6.40 23.77
CA ALA A 183 -0.17 7.49 24.00
C ALA A 183 -0.86 8.86 23.96
N SER A 184 -0.41 9.77 24.84
CA SER A 184 -0.79 11.19 24.78
C SER A 184 0.20 11.99 23.93
N PHE A 185 -0.15 13.24 23.62
CA PHE A 185 0.76 14.12 22.87
C PHE A 185 2.06 14.41 23.62
N GLU A 186 2.07 14.35 24.94
CA GLU A 186 3.26 14.60 25.76
C GLU A 186 4.16 13.36 25.79
N SER A 187 3.56 12.18 25.93
CA SER A 187 4.28 10.90 26.11
C SER A 187 4.66 10.18 24.81
N HIS A 188 4.08 10.55 23.66
CA HIS A 188 4.23 9.76 22.42
C HIS A 188 5.67 9.58 21.96
N LYS A 189 6.54 10.58 22.14
CA LYS A 189 7.94 10.49 21.68
C LYS A 189 8.72 9.45 22.44
N GLU A 190 8.50 9.37 23.75
CA GLU A 190 9.11 8.35 24.61
C GLU A 190 8.60 6.97 24.21
N ILE A 191 7.28 6.81 24.06
CA ILE A 191 6.67 5.55 23.63
C ILE A 191 7.18 5.11 22.26
N LEU A 192 7.32 6.03 21.30
CA LEU A 192 7.88 5.73 19.98
C LEU A 192 9.34 5.28 20.08
N SER A 193 10.15 5.98 20.87
CA SER A 193 11.57 5.64 21.11
C SER A 193 11.72 4.26 21.75
N ASP A 194 10.89 3.94 22.74
CA ASP A 194 10.89 2.64 23.40
C ASP A 194 10.51 1.53 22.42
N LEU A 195 9.43 1.72 21.66
CA LEU A 195 9.00 0.74 20.65
C LEU A 195 10.03 0.56 19.53
N GLU A 196 10.70 1.63 19.08
CA GLU A 196 11.76 1.53 18.07
C GLU A 196 12.96 0.70 18.56
N LYS A 197 13.21 0.62 19.88
CA LYS A 197 14.27 -0.20 20.49
C LYS A 197 13.82 -1.63 20.81
N GLU A 198 12.60 -1.79 21.33
CA GLU A 198 12.05 -3.06 21.80
C GLU A 198 11.61 -3.97 20.65
N VAL A 199 11.04 -3.39 19.58
CA VAL A 199 10.42 -4.17 18.51
C VAL A 199 11.48 -4.62 17.50
N PRO A 200 11.68 -5.92 17.28
CA PRO A 200 12.61 -6.38 16.26
C PRO A 200 12.13 -6.03 14.85
N LYS A 201 13.06 -5.84 13.92
CA LYS A 201 12.71 -5.76 12.49
C LYS A 201 12.19 -7.11 12.02
N TRP A 202 11.41 -7.12 10.93
CA TRP A 202 10.88 -8.36 10.36
C TRP A 202 11.94 -9.43 10.10
N SER A 203 13.11 -9.03 9.59
CA SER A 203 14.23 -9.94 9.34
C SER A 203 14.79 -10.56 10.63
N GLU A 204 14.66 -9.88 11.76
CA GLU A 204 15.17 -10.28 13.08
C GLU A 204 14.12 -11.05 13.89
N CYS A 205 12.83 -10.99 13.50
CA CYS A 205 11.78 -11.76 14.15
C CYS A 205 12.00 -13.27 14.00
N ASP A 206 11.77 -14.01 15.07
CA ASP A 206 11.69 -15.46 15.03
C ASP A 206 10.45 -15.95 14.24
N LYS A 207 10.40 -17.25 14.00
CA LYS A 207 9.30 -17.88 13.25
C LYS A 207 7.95 -17.74 13.98
N GLN A 208 7.94 -17.78 15.31
CA GLN A 208 6.72 -17.72 16.10
C GLN A 208 6.08 -16.33 15.99
N ARG A 209 6.86 -15.26 16.23
CA ARG A 209 6.40 -13.88 16.10
C ARG A 209 5.94 -13.56 14.68
N LYS A 210 6.65 -14.03 13.65
CA LYS A 210 6.21 -13.89 12.24
C LYS A 210 4.83 -14.53 12.00
N LEU A 211 4.59 -15.72 12.55
CA LEU A 211 3.29 -16.41 12.44
C LEU A 211 2.18 -15.65 13.18
N GLU A 212 2.43 -15.20 14.40
CA GLU A 212 1.48 -14.46 15.22
C GLU A 212 1.08 -13.13 14.56
N LEU A 213 2.07 -12.36 14.10
CA LEU A 213 1.84 -11.10 13.38
C LEU A 213 1.04 -11.31 12.08
N THR A 214 1.38 -12.36 11.33
CA THR A 214 0.68 -12.68 10.08
C THR A 214 -0.76 -13.08 10.36
N LYS A 215 -1.01 -13.89 11.39
CA LYS A 215 -2.36 -14.27 11.81
C LYS A 215 -3.17 -13.04 12.24
N MET A 216 -2.57 -12.17 13.06
CA MET A 216 -3.18 -10.90 13.45
C MET A 216 -3.56 -10.06 12.22
N TRP A 217 -2.70 -9.96 11.21
CA TRP A 217 -3.01 -9.25 9.97
C TRP A 217 -4.11 -9.92 9.16
N GLN A 218 -4.11 -11.25 9.06
CA GLN A 218 -5.16 -12.01 8.37
C GLN A 218 -6.53 -11.71 8.98
N ASP A 219 -6.62 -11.79 10.31
CA ASP A 219 -7.84 -11.53 11.07
C ASP A 219 -8.29 -10.07 10.93
N LYS A 220 -7.35 -9.12 11.10
CA LYS A 220 -7.64 -7.68 11.04
C LYS A 220 -8.12 -7.23 9.66
N TRP A 221 -7.60 -7.84 8.59
CA TRP A 221 -7.76 -7.34 7.22
C TRP A 221 -8.50 -8.27 6.27
N ASN A 222 -9.00 -9.40 6.77
CA ASN A 222 -9.74 -10.41 6.01
C ASN A 222 -8.93 -10.95 4.83
N TRP A 223 -7.70 -11.37 5.09
CA TRP A 223 -6.89 -12.12 4.12
C TRP A 223 -7.41 -13.55 4.08
N LYS A 224 -7.65 -14.10 2.88
CA LYS A 224 -8.10 -15.50 2.77
C LYS A 224 -6.92 -16.44 3.05
N ASN A 225 -7.17 -17.55 3.73
CA ASN A 225 -6.14 -18.51 4.16
C ASN A 225 -5.25 -19.04 3.02
N ASP A 226 -5.75 -19.09 1.78
CA ASP A 226 -4.95 -19.55 0.63
C ASP A 226 -3.96 -18.51 0.09
N SER A 227 -4.21 -17.20 0.24
CA SER A 227 -3.30 -16.18 -0.29
C SER A 227 -2.03 -16.01 0.54
N ALA A 228 -2.08 -16.34 1.83
CA ALA A 228 -0.94 -16.19 2.73
C ALA A 228 -0.02 -17.43 2.77
N LYS A 229 -0.56 -18.64 2.55
CA LYS A 229 0.23 -19.88 2.55
C LYS A 229 1.35 -19.87 1.50
N THR A 230 1.15 -19.18 0.38
CA THR A 230 2.08 -19.15 -0.75
C THR A 230 3.24 -18.16 -0.58
N GLU A 231 3.16 -17.22 0.37
CA GLU A 231 4.14 -16.12 0.52
C GLU A 231 4.93 -16.14 1.83
N PHE A 232 4.73 -17.15 2.70
CA PHE A 232 5.62 -17.40 3.85
C PHE A 232 7.08 -17.72 3.46
N ASN A 233 7.37 -17.85 2.16
CA ASN A 233 8.65 -18.34 1.66
C ASN A 233 9.79 -17.30 1.64
N SER A 234 9.56 -16.03 2.00
CA SER A 234 10.66 -15.08 2.20
C SER A 234 10.99 -14.93 3.68
N GLU A 235 12.07 -15.58 4.14
CA GLU A 235 12.55 -15.45 5.52
C GLU A 235 12.83 -13.99 5.92
N ASN A 236 13.26 -13.18 4.95
CA ASN A 236 13.77 -11.83 5.18
C ASN A 236 12.79 -10.70 4.88
N SER A 237 11.58 -10.98 4.37
CA SER A 237 10.64 -9.94 3.95
C SER A 237 9.21 -10.22 4.42
N PRO A 238 8.46 -9.20 4.85
CA PRO A 238 7.05 -9.37 5.20
C PRO A 238 6.24 -9.85 3.99
N PRO A 239 5.12 -10.58 4.21
CA PRO A 239 4.19 -10.97 3.16
C PRO A 239 3.85 -9.80 2.23
N TRP A 240 3.53 -10.09 0.96
CA TRP A 240 3.26 -9.05 -0.03
C TRP A 240 2.06 -8.18 0.39
N GLN A 241 1.08 -8.79 1.05
CA GLN A 241 -0.13 -8.13 1.55
C GLN A 241 0.11 -7.20 2.75
N ALA A 242 1.26 -7.30 3.41
CA ALA A 242 1.58 -6.49 4.58
C ALA A 242 1.50 -4.98 4.26
N VAL A 243 0.88 -4.22 5.17
CA VAL A 243 0.70 -2.79 5.00
C VAL A 243 2.01 -2.07 5.18
N ARG A 244 2.36 -1.25 4.19
CA ARG A 244 3.57 -0.42 4.21
C ARG A 244 3.20 1.06 4.22
N LEU A 245 4.14 1.88 4.67
CA LEU A 245 4.15 3.31 4.42
C LEU A 245 5.37 3.58 3.54
N ILE A 246 5.14 4.08 2.32
CA ILE A 246 6.17 4.21 1.30
C ILE A 246 6.25 5.68 0.89
N GLY A 247 7.47 6.23 0.87
CA GLY A 247 7.70 7.56 0.32
C GLY A 247 7.53 7.59 -1.18
N HIS A 248 6.79 8.57 -1.68
CA HIS A 248 6.81 8.90 -3.10
C HIS A 248 8.17 9.52 -3.49
N ARG A 249 8.55 9.47 -4.78
CA ARG A 249 9.83 10.02 -5.25
C ARG A 249 9.93 11.51 -4.89
N GLY A 250 10.96 11.88 -4.12
CA GLY A 250 11.19 13.25 -3.67
C GLY A 250 10.49 13.63 -2.35
N SER A 251 9.91 12.68 -1.62
CA SER A 251 9.27 12.87 -0.30
C SER A 251 10.26 13.03 0.88
N GLY A 252 11.54 13.27 0.61
CA GLY A 252 12.59 13.49 1.60
C GLY A 252 13.28 14.85 1.45
N LYS A 253 14.00 15.31 2.48
CA LYS A 253 14.71 16.60 2.54
C LYS A 253 15.86 16.76 1.54
N THR A 254 16.15 15.77 0.70
CA THR A 254 17.20 15.87 -0.30
C THR A 254 16.76 16.78 -1.44
N GLN A 255 17.49 17.87 -1.67
CA GLN A 255 17.35 18.68 -2.87
C GLN A 255 17.40 17.77 -4.10
N ARG A 256 16.59 18.07 -5.11
CA ARG A 256 16.63 17.35 -6.38
C ARG A 256 18.07 17.42 -6.90
N PRO A 257 18.68 16.33 -7.38
CA PRO A 257 19.84 16.47 -8.24
C PRO A 257 19.36 17.29 -9.44
N VAL A 258 19.89 18.51 -9.55
CA VAL A 258 19.74 19.32 -10.74
C VAL A 258 20.50 18.57 -11.82
N MET A 259 19.77 18.01 -12.79
CA MET A 259 20.34 17.57 -14.06
C MET A 259 20.56 18.78 -14.94
#